data_AF-A0A7C7H3Z1-F1
#
_entry.id   AF-A0A7C7H3Z1-F1
#
_cell.length_a   1.000
_cell.length_b   1.000
_cell.length_c   1.000
_cell.angle_alpha   90.00
_cell.angle_beta   90.00
_cell.angle_gamma   90.00
#
_symmetry.space_group_name_H-M   'P 1'
#
loop_
_entity.id
_entity.type
_entity.pdbx_description
1 polymer ?
#
loop_
_entity_poly.entity_id
_entity_poly.type
_entity_poly.pdbx_seq_one_letter_code
_entity_poly.pdbx_strand_id
1 'polypeptide(L)' 'EMSNHCWKLWNSSVMTWDGRVVPCCFDKDASHQMGSMMTDSFRSIWRSKNYFQFRNAVLSSRKSIDICQNCTEGTKVWA' A
#
# COMPACT_ATOMS: atom_id res chain seq x y z
N GLU A 1 17.67 -6.65 -6.49
CA GLU A 1 17.56 -6.40 -5.03
C GLU A 1 16.33 -5.51 -4.78
N MET A 2 15.56 -5.75 -3.72
CA MET A 2 14.34 -4.98 -3.42
C MET A 2 14.68 -3.79 -2.52
N SER A 3 14.57 -2.57 -3.04
CA SER A 3 14.81 -1.35 -2.28
C SER A 3 13.65 -1.03 -1.33
N ASN A 4 13.94 -0.33 -0.24
CA ASN A 4 12.94 0.24 0.68
C ASN A 4 12.26 1.47 0.08
N HIS A 5 11.80 1.34 -1.17
CA HIS A 5 11.10 2.36 -1.91
C HIS A 5 10.02 1.69 -2.76
N CYS A 6 8.87 2.32 -2.90
CA CYS A 6 7.78 1.85 -3.76
C CYS A 6 7.05 3.06 -4.34
N TRP A 7 7.19 3.27 -5.66
CA TRP A 7 6.58 4.40 -6.35
C TRP A 7 5.04 4.36 -6.28
N LYS A 8 4.45 3.16 -6.38
CA LYS A 8 3.00 2.93 -6.42
C LYS A 8 2.27 3.57 -5.23
N LEU A 9 2.88 3.56 -4.03
CA LEU A 9 2.28 4.08 -2.80
C LEU A 9 2.08 5.60 -2.77
N TRP A 10 2.71 6.31 -3.71
CA TRP A 10 2.67 7.77 -3.79
C TRP A 10 1.71 8.28 -4.85
N ASN A 11 1.33 7.45 -5.82
CA ASN A 11 0.46 7.85 -6.93
C ASN A 11 -0.81 7.00 -7.08
N SER A 12 -0.95 5.94 -6.30
CA SER A 12 -2.07 5.01 -6.45
C SER A 12 -2.54 4.47 -5.11
N SER A 13 -3.83 4.14 -5.06
CA SER A 13 -4.54 3.45 -4.00
C SER A 13 -5.57 2.53 -4.66
N VAL A 14 -6.00 1.49 -3.95
CA VAL A 14 -7.02 0.57 -4.45
C VAL A 14 -8.22 0.61 -3.52
N MET A 15 -9.41 0.61 -4.10
CA MET A 15 -10.67 0.51 -3.37
C MET A 15 -11.30 -0.84 -3.71
N THR A 16 -11.72 -1.57 -2.69
CA THR A 16 -12.45 -2.83 -2.83
C THR A 16 -13.94 -2.56 -3.11
N TRP A 17 -14.66 -3.58 -3.58
CA TRP A 17 -16.08 -3.49 -3.92
C TRP A 17 -16.98 -3.10 -2.74
N ASP A 18 -16.56 -3.41 -1.51
CA ASP A 18 -17.26 -3.09 -0.25
C ASP A 18 -16.79 -1.76 0.37
N GLY A 19 -16.02 -0.95 -0.39
CA GLY A 19 -15.65 0.40 -0.01
C GLY A 19 -14.42 0.52 0.90
N ARG A 20 -13.72 -0.57 1.22
CA ARG A 20 -12.44 -0.50 1.94
C ARG A 20 -11.36 0.07 1.01
N VAL A 21 -10.46 0.87 1.58
CA VAL A 21 -9.30 1.41 0.86
C VAL A 21 -8.05 0.69 1.34
N VAL A 22 -7.24 0.22 0.39
CA VAL A 22 -5.98 -0.51 0.64
C VAL A 22 -4.82 0.16 -0.11
N PRO A 23 -3.57 -0.01 0.35
CA PRO A 23 -2.45 0.75 -0.17
C PRO A 23 -1.95 0.25 -1.54
N CYS A 24 -2.28 -0.99 -1.92
CA CYS A 24 -1.72 -1.65 -3.10
C CYS A 24 -2.64 -2.75 -3.64
N CYS A 25 -2.57 -3.05 -4.95
CA CYS A 25 -3.28 -4.18 -5.55
C CYS A 25 -2.74 -5.56 -5.15
N PHE A 26 -1.53 -5.62 -4.59
CA PHE A 26 -0.97 -6.86 -4.02
C PHE A 26 -1.61 -7.24 -2.68
N ASP A 27 -2.37 -6.33 -2.06
CA ASP A 27 -3.19 -6.62 -0.88
C ASP A 27 -4.52 -7.27 -1.28
N LYS A 28 -4.45 -8.54 -1.70
CA LYS A 28 -5.59 -9.28 -2.29
C LYS A 28 -6.73 -9.51 -1.30
N ASP A 29 -6.38 -9.71 -0.03
CA ASP A 29 -7.34 -10.00 1.05
C ASP A 29 -7.74 -8.74 1.82
N ALA A 30 -7.24 -7.57 1.41
CA ALA A 30 -7.44 -6.29 2.07
C ALA A 30 -7.05 -6.29 3.56
N SER A 31 -5.92 -6.93 3.88
CA SER A 31 -5.40 -7.05 5.24
C SER A 31 -4.78 -5.74 5.75
N HIS A 32 -4.30 -4.89 4.85
CA HIS A 32 -3.72 -3.58 5.16
C HIS A 32 -4.72 -2.47 4.90
N GLN A 33 -5.83 -2.45 5.63
CA GLN A 33 -6.87 -1.43 5.44
C GLN A 33 -6.42 -0.03 5.88
N MET A 34 -6.52 0.95 4.97
CA MET A 34 -6.19 2.35 5.20
C MET A 34 -7.39 3.18 5.68
N GLY A 35 -8.61 2.76 5.33
CA GLY A 35 -9.85 3.42 5.68
C GLY A 35 -11.06 2.83 4.96
N SER A 36 -12.20 3.52 5.02
CA SER A 36 -13.43 3.15 4.30
C SER A 36 -14.06 4.37 3.64
N MET A 37 -14.38 4.25 2.34
CA MET A 37 -15.09 5.28 1.59
C MET A 37 -16.55 5.42 2.02
N MET A 38 -17.07 4.48 2.82
CA MET A 38 -18.42 4.55 3.38
C MET A 38 -18.52 5.57 4.53
N THR A 39 -17.39 5.85 5.20
CA THR A 39 -17.34 6.73 6.39
C THR A 39 -16.54 8.01 6.14
N ASP A 40 -15.48 7.93 5.32
CA ASP A 40 -14.51 9.00 5.16
C ASP A 40 -14.31 9.39 3.70
N SER A 41 -13.98 10.66 3.46
CA SER A 41 -13.51 11.09 2.15
C SER A 41 -12.14 10.48 1.85
N PHE A 42 -11.88 10.16 0.57
CA PHE A 42 -10.58 9.65 0.14
C PHE A 42 -9.41 10.54 0.58
N ARG A 43 -9.58 11.88 0.55
CA ARG A 43 -8.55 12.83 0.99
C ARG A 43 -8.19 12.67 2.47
N SER A 44 -9.18 12.38 3.32
CA SER A 44 -8.96 12.09 4.74
C SER A 44 -8.18 10.78 4.90
N ILE A 45 -8.60 9.72 4.21
CA ILE A 45 -7.95 8.41 4.23
C ILE A 45 -6.49 8.49 3.77
N TRP A 46 -6.23 9.15 2.64
CA TRP A 46 -4.90 9.29 2.04
C TRP A 46 -3.90 10.04 2.94
N ARG A 47 -4.41 10.94 3.79
CA ARG A 47 -3.66 11.72 4.78
C ARG A 47 -3.77 11.15 6.21
N SER A 48 -4.40 9.99 6.37
CA SER A 48 -4.60 9.38 7.68
C SER A 48 -3.28 8.88 8.28
N LYS A 49 -3.28 8.69 9.59
CA LYS A 49 -2.16 8.12 10.33
C LYS A 49 -1.81 6.71 9.82
N ASN A 50 -2.81 5.89 9.53
CA ASN A 50 -2.60 4.53 9.03
C ASN A 50 -1.85 4.53 7.69
N TYR A 51 -2.26 5.40 6.77
CA TYR A 51 -1.59 5.53 5.47
C TYR A 51 -0.15 6.01 5.63
N PHE A 52 0.07 7.00 6.50
CA PHE A 52 1.41 7.51 6.78
C PHE A 52 2.32 6.43 7.41
N GLN A 53 1.80 5.67 8.38
CA GLN A 53 2.53 4.57 9.03
C GLN A 53 2.89 3.47 8.03
N PHE A 54 1.97 3.08 7.15
CA PHE A 54 2.25 2.08 6.11
C PHE A 54 3.37 2.54 5.17
N ARG A 55 3.33 3.80 4.72
CA ARG A 55 4.41 4.37 3.87
C ARG A 55 5.75 4.37 4.60
N ASN A 56 5.78 4.75 5.87
CA ASN A 56 7.02 4.72 6.65
C ASN A 56 7.55 3.29 6.83
N ALA A 57 6.68 2.31 7.08
CA ALA A 57 7.09 0.91 7.18
C ALA A 57 7.78 0.43 5.90
N VAL A 58 7.30 0.87 4.72
CA VAL A 58 7.91 0.56 3.42
C VAL A 58 9.28 1.23 3.27
N LEU A 59 9.42 2.47 3.73
CA LEU A 59 10.70 3.20 3.71
C LEU A 59 11.73 2.64 4.71
N SER A 60 11.28 2.04 5.81
CA SER A 60 12.17 1.42 6.80
C SER A 60 12.56 -0.01 6.44
N SER A 61 11.58 -0.83 6.05
CA SER A 61 11.79 -2.24 5.71
C SER A 61 10.64 -2.74 4.84
N ARG A 62 10.69 -2.42 3.54
CA ARG A 62 9.72 -2.96 2.56
C ARG A 62 9.70 -4.49 2.59
N LYS A 63 10.84 -5.11 2.94
CA LYS A 63 10.96 -6.56 2.98
C LYS A 63 10.22 -7.27 4.11
N SER A 64 9.85 -6.56 5.16
CA SER A 64 9.09 -7.14 6.27
C SER A 64 7.57 -7.06 6.06
N ILE A 65 7.12 -6.50 4.93
CA ILE A 65 5.70 -6.39 4.60
C ILE A 65 5.36 -7.54 3.65
N ASP A 66 4.47 -8.42 4.09
CA ASP A 66 4.04 -9.64 3.42
C ASP A 66 3.59 -9.38 1.97
N ILE A 67 2.71 -8.41 1.74
CA ILE A 67 2.22 -8.07 0.39
C ILE A 67 3.33 -7.49 -0.50
N CYS A 68 4.38 -6.92 0.08
CA CYS A 68 5.52 -6.39 -0.67
C CYS A 68 6.51 -7.48 -1.09
N GLN A 69 6.59 -8.61 -0.36
CA GLN A 69 7.47 -9.72 -0.72
C GLN A 69 7.09 -10.38 -2.04
N ASN A 70 5.80 -10.43 -2.34
CA ASN A 70 5.28 -11.03 -3.57
C ASN A 70 5.19 -10.02 -4.73
N CYS A 71 5.70 -8.81 -4.53
CA CYS A 71 5.52 -7.70 -5.46
C CYS A 71 6.59 -7.71 -6.57
N THR A 72 6.15 -7.92 -7.80
CA THR A 72 7.01 -7.81 -8.99
C THR A 72 7.21 -6.36 -9.44
N GLU A 73 6.40 -5.43 -8.95
CA GLU A 73 6.52 -4.00 -9.22
C GLU A 73 7.72 -3.40 -8.47
N GLY A 74 8.73 -2.94 -9.21
CA GLY A 74 9.93 -2.30 -8.67
C GLY A 74 11.04 -3.25 -8.22
N THR A 75 10.98 -4.52 -8.61
CA THR A 75 12.14 -5.44 -8.53
C THR A 75 12.77 -5.59 -9.91
N LYS A 76 14.08 -5.86 -9.95
CA LYS A 76 14.81 -6.05 -11.22
C LYS A 76 14.32 -7.36 -11.85
N VAL A 77 13.52 -7.26 -12.92
CA VAL A 77 12.89 -8.43 -13.57
C VAL A 77 13.85 -9.13 -14.56
N TRP A 78 14.92 -8.45 -14.97
CA TRP A 78 15.93 -8.98 -15.90
C TRP A 78 17.34 -8.52 -15.48
N ALA A 79 18.33 -9.41 -15.63
CA ALA A 79 19.74 -9.13 -15.34
C ALA A 79 20.43 -8.51 -16.54
#